data_AF-A0A453S3N4-F1
#
_entry.id   AF-A0A453S3N4-F1
#
_cell.length_a   1.000
_cell.length_b   1.000
_cell.length_c   1.000
_cell.angle_alpha   90.00
_cell.angle_beta   90.00
_cell.angle_gamma   90.00
#
_symmetry.space_group_name_H-M   'P 1'
#
loop_
_entity.id
_entity.type
_entity.pdbx_description
1 polymer ?
#
loop_
_entity_poly.entity_id
_entity_poly.type
_entity_poly.pdbx_seq_one_letter_code
_entity_poly.pdbx_strand_id
1 'polypeptide(L)'
;MKNPDSSLKKMVEEAYNSTLKPFHGWISSAAYRVALGLIPEREIFIQLLMGNCQDPEDFGGDVMILVSIVQPLLEEINAILVKHQLDRLKST
;
A
#
# COMPACT_ATOMS: atom_id res chain seq x y z
N MET A 1 16.95 -3.05 3.77
CA MET A 1 16.04 -4.22 3.80
C MET A 1 15.17 -4.08 5.04
N LYS A 2 13.84 -4.01 4.88
CA LYS A 2 12.93 -3.98 6.04
C LYS A 2 13.04 -5.33 6.77
N ASN A 3 12.93 -5.28 8.09
CA ASN A 3 13.02 -6.45 8.95
C ASN A 3 11.93 -7.47 8.54
N PRO A 4 12.28 -8.72 8.15
CA PRO A 4 11.28 -9.75 7.83
C PRO A 4 10.32 -10.02 8.99
N ASP A 5 10.70 -9.65 10.22
CA ASP A 5 9.87 -9.78 11.43
C ASP A 5 8.89 -8.61 11.65
N SER A 6 8.83 -7.64 10.74
CA SER A 6 7.85 -6.55 10.89
C SER A 6 6.43 -7.03 10.58
N SER A 7 5.50 -6.78 11.50
CA SER A 7 4.11 -7.17 11.31
C SER A 7 3.50 -6.45 10.10
N LEU A 8 2.62 -7.13 9.36
CA LEU A 8 1.91 -6.54 8.21
C LEU A 8 1.17 -5.25 8.60
N LYS A 9 0.58 -5.21 9.81
CA LYS A 9 -0.05 -4.02 10.39
C LYS A 9 0.91 -2.83 10.44
N LYS A 10 2.15 -3.04 10.90
CA LYS A 10 3.16 -1.98 10.94
C LYS A 10 3.55 -1.50 9.55
N MET A 11 3.70 -2.41 8.58
CA MET A 11 4.00 -2.03 7.20
C MET A 11 2.87 -1.19 6.58
N VAL A 12 1.61 -1.58 6.81
CA VAL A 12 0.43 -0.85 6.34
C VAL A 12 0.33 0.51 7.02
N GLU A 13 0.63 0.59 8.32
CA GLU A 13 0.65 1.86 9.05
C GLU A 13 1.73 2.82 8.57
N GLU A 14 2.95 2.32 8.33
CA GLU A 14 4.01 3.12 7.73
C GLU A 14 3.62 3.65 6.36
N ALA A 15 3.05 2.80 5.49
CA ALA A 15 2.60 3.18 4.16
C ALA A 15 1.46 4.20 4.19
N TYR A 16 0.47 4.00 5.06
CA TYR A 16 -0.64 4.93 5.24
C TYR A 16 -0.16 6.31 5.71
N ASN A 17 0.73 6.34 6.69
CA ASN A 17 1.24 7.58 7.27
C ASN A 17 2.08 8.39 6.28
N SER A 18 2.85 7.74 5.42
CA SER A 18 3.67 8.43 4.41
C SER A 18 2.90 8.86 3.17
N THR A 19 1.73 8.26 2.89
CA THR A 19 0.97 8.50 1.65
C THR A 19 -0.38 9.17 1.89
N LEU A 20 -1.37 8.45 2.44
CA LEU A 20 -2.76 8.91 2.49
C LEU A 20 -3.06 9.85 3.67
N LYS A 21 -2.38 9.64 4.81
CA LYS A 21 -2.68 10.37 6.06
C LYS A 21 -2.69 11.90 5.92
N PRO A 22 -1.75 12.56 5.21
CA PRO A 22 -1.76 14.01 5.03
C PRO A 22 -2.99 14.56 4.29
N PHE A 23 -3.64 13.71 3.49
CA PHE A 23 -4.78 14.07 2.63
C PHE A 23 -6.13 13.62 3.21
N HIS A 24 -6.12 12.78 4.24
CA HIS A 24 -7.31 12.29 4.93
C HIS A 24 -7.73 13.22 6.08
N GLY A 25 -9.00 13.63 6.07
CA GLY A 25 -9.65 14.26 7.22
C GLY A 25 -9.82 13.31 8.42
N TRP A 26 -10.44 13.82 9.49
CA TRP A 26 -10.61 13.06 10.73
C TRP A 26 -11.50 11.81 10.54
N ILE A 27 -12.50 11.88 9.67
CA ILE A 27 -13.42 10.77 9.38
C ILE A 27 -12.67 9.62 8.73
N SER A 28 -12.00 9.87 7.60
CA SER A 28 -11.22 8.84 6.89
C SER A 28 -10.08 8.30 7.75
N SER A 29 -9.45 9.16 8.56
CA SER A 29 -8.44 8.74 9.52
C SER A 29 -8.98 7.82 10.63
N ALA A 30 -10.20 8.06 11.11
CA ALA A 30 -10.85 7.21 12.09
C ALA A 30 -11.26 5.86 11.47
N ALA A 31 -11.82 5.87 10.25
CA ALA A 31 -12.15 4.67 9.51
C ALA A 31 -10.92 3.79 9.24
N TYR A 32 -9.79 4.41 8.84
CA TYR A 32 -8.52 3.71 8.69
C TYR A 32 -8.09 2.97 9.98
N ARG A 33 -8.23 3.60 11.15
CA ARG A 33 -7.86 2.96 12.43
C ARG A 33 -8.69 1.72 12.72
N VAL A 34 -9.97 1.73 12.34
CA VAL A 34 -10.84 0.54 12.43
C VAL A 34 -10.36 -0.52 11.45
N ALA A 35 -10.09 -0.16 10.19
CA ALA A 35 -9.62 -1.08 9.16
C ALA A 35 -8.26 -1.72 9.49
N LEU A 36 -7.34 -0.98 10.12
CA LEU A 36 -6.04 -1.49 10.59
C LEU A 36 -6.20 -2.66 11.58
N GLY A 37 -7.26 -2.64 12.39
CA GLY A 37 -7.59 -3.71 13.32
C GLY A 37 -7.98 -5.02 12.62
N LEU A 38 -8.51 -4.94 11.39
CA LEU A 38 -9.02 -6.06 10.60
C LEU A 38 -7.96 -6.72 9.72
N ILE A 39 -6.73 -6.20 9.69
CA ILE A 39 -5.64 -6.77 8.89
C ILE A 39 -5.24 -8.13 9.47
N PRO A 40 -5.20 -9.20 8.65
CA PRO A 40 -4.84 -10.55 9.10
C PRO A 40 -3.33 -10.69 9.37
N GLU A 41 -2.89 -11.84 9.86
CA GLU A 41 -1.47 -12.18 9.87
C GLU A 41 -0.88 -12.15 8.45
N ARG A 42 0.42 -11.87 8.35
CA ARG A 42 1.13 -11.72 7.08
C ARG A 42 1.04 -13.00 6.22
N GLU A 43 1.13 -14.15 6.87
CA GLU A 43 1.08 -15.47 6.24
C GLU A 43 -0.30 -15.71 5.63
N ILE A 44 -1.37 -15.40 6.35
CA ILE A 44 -2.76 -15.49 5.86
C ILE A 44 -2.97 -14.53 4.70
N PHE A 45 -2.48 -13.29 4.81
CA PHE A 45 -2.58 -12.30 3.73
C PHE A 45 -1.91 -12.78 2.44
N ILE A 46 -0.70 -13.32 2.54
CA ILE A 46 0.04 -13.86 1.38
C ILE A 46 -0.71 -15.05 0.79
N GLN A 47 -1.20 -15.98 1.61
CA GLN A 47 -2.00 -17.12 1.12
C GLN A 47 -3.26 -16.67 0.38
N LEU A 48 -3.97 -15.66 0.90
CA LEU A 48 -5.15 -15.10 0.22
C LEU A 48 -4.81 -14.48 -1.14
N LEU A 49 -3.66 -13.82 -1.26
CA LEU A 49 -3.20 -13.22 -2.51
C LEU A 49 -2.68 -14.25 -3.52
N MET A 50 -1.99 -15.27 -3.04
CA MET A 50 -1.53 -16.39 -3.87
C MET A 50 -2.72 -17.17 -4.46
N GLY A 51 -3.85 -17.22 -3.74
CA GLY A 51 -5.02 -17.97 -4.19
C GLY A 51 -4.68 -19.44 -4.41
N ASN A 52 -4.84 -19.93 -5.64
CA ASN A 52 -4.49 -21.30 -6.02
C ASN A 52 -3.07 -21.44 -6.58
N CYS A 53 -2.26 -20.37 -6.62
CA CYS A 53 -0.86 -20.46 -7.04
C CYS A 53 -0.09 -21.38 -6.09
N GLN A 54 0.64 -22.33 -6.68
CA GLN A 54 1.29 -23.41 -5.93
C GLN A 54 2.71 -23.05 -5.48
N ASP A 55 3.35 -22.02 -6.06
CA ASP A 55 4.74 -21.65 -5.77
C ASP A 55 4.87 -20.21 -5.21
N PRO A 56 5.39 -20.04 -3.97
CA PRO A 56 5.72 -18.74 -3.40
C PRO A 56 6.79 -17.93 -4.16
N GLU A 57 7.71 -18.59 -4.86
CA GLU A 57 8.75 -17.91 -5.66
C GLU A 57 8.14 -17.21 -6.87
N ASP A 58 7.25 -17.89 -7.59
CA ASP A 58 6.51 -17.33 -8.72
C ASP A 58 5.65 -16.14 -8.29
N PHE A 59 4.96 -16.25 -7.14
CA PHE A 59 4.16 -15.14 -6.59
C PHE A 59 5.01 -13.90 -6.29
N GLY A 60 6.20 -14.09 -5.71
CA GLY A 60 7.13 -12.98 -5.48
C GLY A 60 7.57 -12.31 -6.77
N GLY A 61 7.85 -13.11 -7.81
CA GLY A 61 8.17 -12.63 -9.16
C GLY A 61 7.03 -11.79 -9.77
N ASP A 62 5.80 -12.29 -9.72
CA ASP A 62 4.62 -11.60 -10.24
C ASP A 62 4.37 -10.26 -9.54
N VAL A 63 4.52 -10.21 -8.21
CA VAL A 63 4.42 -8.96 -7.44
C VAL A 63 5.50 -7.96 -7.88
N MET A 64 6.73 -8.41 -8.12
CA MET A 64 7.80 -7.52 -8.60
C MET A 64 7.54 -7.01 -10.02
N ILE A 65 6.98 -7.84 -10.90
CA ILE A 65 6.54 -7.40 -12.24
C ILE A 65 5.48 -6.32 -12.11
N LEU A 66 4.44 -6.54 -11.29
CA LEU A 66 3.41 -5.55 -11.02
C LEU A 66 4.00 -4.23 -10.53
N VAL A 67 4.91 -4.28 -9.55
CA VAL A 67 5.60 -3.09 -9.02
C VAL A 67 6.38 -2.37 -10.13
N SER A 68 7.12 -3.10 -10.97
CA SER A 68 7.91 -2.51 -12.06
C SER A 68 7.06 -1.82 -13.13
N ILE A 69 5.82 -2.27 -13.33
CA ILE A 69 4.86 -1.66 -14.26
C ILE A 69 4.18 -0.44 -13.63
N VAL A 70 3.73 -0.57 -12.38
CA VAL A 70 2.89 0.44 -11.71
C VAL A 70 3.73 1.62 -11.19
N GLN A 71 4.93 1.37 -10.68
CA GLN A 71 5.79 2.41 -10.12
C GLN A 71 6.04 3.59 -11.09
N PRO A 72 6.53 3.39 -12.33
CA PRO A 72 6.78 4.51 -13.24
C PRO A 72 5.49 5.28 -13.59
N LEU A 73 4.34 4.60 -13.66
CA LEU A 73 3.05 5.25 -13.90
C LEU A 73 2.65 6.16 -12.74
N LEU A 74 2.84 5.70 -11.49
CA LEU A 74 2.56 6.52 -10.31
C LEU A 74 3.51 7.72 -10.20
N GLU A 75 4.78 7.54 -10.54
CA GLU A 75 5.77 8.62 -10.58
C GLU A 75 5.40 9.69 -11.62
N GLU A 76 4.99 9.27 -12.81
CA GLU A 76 4.53 10.17 -13.88
C GLU A 76 3.25 10.91 -13.48
N ILE A 77 2.24 10.21 -12.95
CA ILE A 77 1.00 10.83 -12.47
C ILE A 77 1.32 11.87 -11.39
N ASN A 78 2.15 11.52 -10.40
CA ASN A 78 2.54 12.44 -9.35
C ASN A 78 3.29 13.67 -9.91
N ALA A 79 4.21 13.47 -10.86
CA ALA A 79 4.93 14.56 -11.51
C ALA A 79 3.97 15.52 -12.24
N ILE A 80 2.95 15.01 -12.92
CA ILE A 80 1.90 15.81 -13.56
C ILE A 80 1.10 16.58 -12.50
N LEU A 81 0.65 15.94 -11.43
CA LEU A 81 -0.10 16.60 -10.36
C LEU A 81 0.71 17.72 -9.72
N VAL A 82 1.98 17.49 -9.40
CA VAL A 82 2.89 18.51 -8.83
C VAL A 82 3.10 19.66 -9.82
N LYS A 83 3.35 19.37 -11.10
CA LYS A 83 3.54 20.39 -12.16
C LYS A 83 2.35 21.34 -12.25
N HIS A 84 1.14 20.83 -12.01
CA HIS A 84 -0.10 21.60 -12.06
C HIS A 84 -0.61 22.06 -10.67
N GLN A 85 0.17 21.85 -9.59
CA GLN A 85 -0.19 22.20 -8.21
C GLN A 85 -1.48 21.52 -7.71
N LEU A 86 -1.76 20.32 -8.21
CA LEU A 86 -2.91 19.49 -7.85
C LEU A 86 -2.55 18.38 -6.85
N ASP A 87 -1.29 18.27 -6.45
CA ASP A 87 -0.77 17.25 -5.51
C ASP A 87 -1.28 17.42 -4.07
N ARG A 88 -1.93 18.55 -3.76
CA ARG A 88 -2.46 18.88 -2.43
C ARG A 88 -3.99 18.84 -2.33
N LEU A 89 -4.67 18.37 -3.39
CA LEU A 89 -6.11 18.19 -3.34
C LEU A 89 -6.46 17.17 -2.24
N LYS A 90 -7.31 17.58 -1.30
CA LYS A 90 -7.78 16.71 -0.23
C LYS A 90 -9.07 16.03 -0.66
N SER A 91 -9.22 14.77 -0.25
CA SER A 91 -10.52 14.11 -0.31
C SER A 91 -11.43 14.79 0.72
N THR A 92 -12.50 15.41 0.26
CA THR A 92 -13.50 16.13 1.09
C THR A 92 -14.34 15.17 1.91
#